data_AF-A0A948UIY9-F1
#
_entry.id   AF-A0A948UIY9-F1
#
_cell.length_a   1.000
_cell.length_b   1.000
_cell.length_c   1.000
_cell.angle_alpha   90.00
_cell.angle_beta   90.00
_cell.angle_gamma   90.00
#
_symmetry.space_group_name_H-M   'P 1'
#
loop_
_entity.id
_entity.type
_entity.pdbx_description
1 polymer ?
#
loop_
_entity_poly.entity_id
_entity_poly.type
_entity_poly.pdbx_seq_one_letter_code
_entity_poly.pdbx_strand_id
1 'polypeptide(L)'
;MRNKIKSLLKKRKAIMLAHNYQPPEIQDLADLCGDSLELSIKASQTAAEVILFCGVSFMAETASILSPHKTVLLPRKDAGCPMADMVTSEELKAKLAELPPMPVVTYVNSSASVKAISTICCTSANVVTVVNSLDADELMMVPDRNLAMYAASHSEKKIHFWDGYCPIHNDLTPEDVIIAKREHPDAVFMAHPECPPYIIDMADVALSTSGMIRYAMESKSRSFIVGTEIGLLYPLQKANPDKFFYPASLNMECSDMKKITLEDVVRSLEFMEGEVKVPEDIQRPALKAVQRMIDLSQQLGSGLKVQGSRLKGD
;
A
#
# COMPACT_ATOMS: atom_id res chain seq x y z
N MET A 1 -28.10 8.30 -4.79
CA MET A 1 -26.85 8.27 -3.98
C MET A 1 -25.70 9.09 -4.59
N ARG A 2 -25.19 8.74 -5.78
CA ARG A 2 -24.01 9.39 -6.42
C ARG A 2 -24.06 10.93 -6.45
N ASN A 3 -25.17 11.53 -6.87
CA ASN A 3 -25.33 12.99 -6.91
C ASN A 3 -25.28 13.64 -5.51
N LYS A 4 -25.79 12.93 -4.48
CA LYS A 4 -25.71 13.39 -3.09
C LYS A 4 -24.26 13.45 -2.64
N ILE A 5 -23.47 12.40 -2.89
CA ILE A 5 -22.04 12.34 -2.56
C ILE A 5 -21.28 13.48 -3.26
N LYS A 6 -21.45 13.65 -4.58
CA LYS A 6 -20.80 14.76 -5.32
C LYS A 6 -21.16 16.15 -4.77
N SER A 7 -22.42 16.35 -4.41
CA SER A 7 -22.89 17.59 -3.80
C SER A 7 -22.25 17.83 -2.43
N LEU A 8 -22.17 16.79 -1.59
CA LEU A 8 -21.52 16.84 -0.28
C LEU A 8 -20.02 17.11 -0.39
N LEU A 9 -19.30 16.43 -1.29
CA LEU A 9 -17.87 16.66 -1.53
C LEU A 9 -17.61 18.13 -1.89
N LYS A 10 -18.40 18.69 -2.82
CA LYS A 10 -18.31 20.11 -3.17
C LYS A 10 -18.61 21.03 -1.99
N LYS A 11 -19.69 20.76 -1.24
CA LYS A 11 -20.10 21.56 -0.08
C LYS A 11 -19.03 21.58 1.02
N ARG A 12 -18.33 20.46 1.22
CA ARG A 12 -17.27 20.30 2.23
C ARG A 12 -15.88 20.65 1.71
N LYS A 13 -15.74 21.04 0.44
CA LYS A 13 -14.44 21.19 -0.24
C LYS A 13 -13.56 19.96 0.00
N ALA A 14 -14.19 18.79 -0.08
CA ALA A 14 -13.57 17.51 0.22
C ALA A 14 -13.06 16.83 -1.05
N ILE A 15 -11.99 16.06 -0.90
CA ILE A 15 -11.51 15.10 -1.89
C ILE A 15 -11.78 13.67 -1.38
N MET A 16 -12.31 12.82 -2.24
CA MET A 16 -12.55 11.40 -1.96
C MET A 16 -11.41 10.55 -2.54
N LEU A 17 -10.75 9.79 -1.67
CA LEU A 17 -9.69 8.86 -2.05
C LEU A 17 -10.23 7.43 -1.90
N ALA A 18 -9.89 6.53 -2.82
CA ALA A 18 -10.21 5.11 -2.68
C ALA A 18 -8.99 4.23 -2.95
N HIS A 19 -8.72 3.31 -2.03
CA HIS A 19 -7.71 2.28 -2.25
C HIS A 19 -8.16 1.32 -3.38
N ASN A 20 -7.19 0.73 -4.08
CA ASN A 20 -7.42 -0.24 -5.17
C ASN A 20 -8.26 -1.48 -4.76
N TYR A 21 -8.39 -1.76 -3.47
CA TYR A 21 -9.16 -2.88 -2.92
C TYR A 21 -10.60 -2.51 -2.55
N GLN A 22 -11.01 -1.25 -2.70
CA GLN A 22 -12.38 -0.83 -2.44
C GLN A 22 -13.37 -1.45 -3.45
N PRO A 23 -14.66 -1.59 -3.11
CA PRO A 23 -15.68 -2.00 -4.08
C PRO A 23 -15.72 -1.09 -5.32
N PRO A 24 -16.06 -1.60 -6.52
CA PRO A 24 -16.11 -0.82 -7.76
C PRO A 24 -16.93 0.48 -7.66
N GLU A 25 -18.06 0.44 -6.96
CA GLU A 25 -18.94 1.59 -6.76
C GLU A 25 -18.33 2.70 -5.90
N ILE A 26 -17.38 2.37 -5.02
CA ILE A 26 -16.59 3.33 -4.25
C ILE A 26 -15.46 3.88 -5.13
N GLN A 27 -14.75 3.00 -5.86
CA GLN A 27 -13.67 3.40 -6.77
C GLN A 27 -14.18 4.36 -7.86
N ASP A 28 -15.33 4.11 -8.46
CA ASP A 28 -15.92 4.95 -9.51
C ASP A 28 -16.35 6.34 -9.05
N LEU A 29 -16.50 6.54 -7.74
CA LEU A 29 -16.89 7.82 -7.15
C LEU A 29 -15.72 8.61 -6.60
N ALA A 30 -14.58 7.96 -6.37
CA ALA A 30 -13.41 8.62 -5.84
C ALA A 30 -12.80 9.60 -6.85
N ASP A 31 -12.30 10.72 -6.33
CA ASP A 31 -11.53 11.69 -7.12
C ASP A 31 -10.14 11.13 -7.48
N LEU A 32 -9.58 10.29 -6.59
CA LEU A 32 -8.31 9.59 -6.79
C LEU A 32 -8.42 8.13 -6.36
N CYS A 33 -7.92 7.23 -7.20
CA CYS A 33 -7.71 5.81 -6.89
C CYS A 33 -6.23 5.46 -6.97
N GLY A 34 -5.77 4.53 -6.12
CA GLY A 34 -4.40 4.06 -6.14
C GLY A 34 -3.96 3.36 -4.86
N ASP A 35 -2.65 3.29 -4.67
CA ASP A 35 -2.03 2.69 -3.49
C ASP A 35 -1.99 3.68 -2.32
N SER A 36 -1.86 3.13 -1.11
CA SER A 36 -2.03 3.86 0.16
C SER A 36 -1.21 5.16 0.25
N LEU A 37 0.10 5.09 -0.01
CA LEU A 37 0.99 6.24 0.13
C LEU A 37 0.77 7.28 -0.97
N GLU A 38 0.61 6.82 -2.22
CA GLU A 38 0.45 7.71 -3.37
C GLU A 38 -0.81 8.57 -3.23
N LEU A 39 -1.91 7.97 -2.75
CA LEU A 39 -3.14 8.68 -2.44
C LEU A 39 -2.92 9.80 -1.43
N SER A 40 -2.25 9.52 -0.32
CA SER A 40 -1.97 10.51 0.72
C SER A 40 -1.06 11.64 0.24
N ILE A 41 -0.05 11.33 -0.58
CA ILE A 41 0.83 12.35 -1.19
C ILE A 41 0.03 13.25 -2.12
N LYS A 42 -0.72 12.68 -3.08
CA LYS A 42 -1.53 13.47 -4.03
C LYS A 42 -2.57 14.32 -3.31
N ALA A 43 -3.21 13.78 -2.28
CA ALA A 43 -4.19 14.52 -1.48
C ALA A 43 -3.57 15.71 -0.74
N SER A 44 -2.36 15.57 -0.21
CA SER A 44 -1.64 16.66 0.47
C SER A 44 -1.36 17.85 -0.44
N GLN A 45 -1.22 17.61 -1.74
CA GLN A 45 -0.94 18.62 -2.77
C GLN A 45 -2.19 19.31 -3.30
N THR A 46 -3.39 18.89 -2.86
CA THR A 46 -4.65 19.48 -3.31
C THR A 46 -5.08 20.67 -2.44
N ALA A 47 -5.96 21.52 -2.97
CA ALA A 47 -6.59 22.61 -2.22
C ALA A 47 -7.77 22.15 -1.33
N ALA A 48 -8.09 20.85 -1.30
CA ALA A 48 -9.19 20.32 -0.50
C ALA A 48 -8.95 20.56 1.00
N GLU A 49 -9.99 20.94 1.73
CA GLU A 49 -9.93 21.15 3.19
C GLU A 49 -10.17 19.85 3.95
N VAL A 50 -10.86 18.91 3.31
CA VAL A 50 -11.25 17.62 3.87
C VAL A 50 -10.78 16.49 2.96
N ILE A 51 -10.22 15.43 3.54
CA ILE A 51 -9.89 14.18 2.86
C ILE A 51 -10.85 13.12 3.37
N LEU A 52 -11.70 12.56 2.52
CA LEU A 52 -12.48 11.36 2.81
C LEU A 52 -11.71 10.14 2.29
N PHE A 53 -11.11 9.36 3.19
CA PHE A 53 -10.26 8.23 2.84
C PHE A 53 -11.05 6.92 2.88
N CYS A 54 -11.38 6.37 1.72
CA CYS A 54 -11.99 5.05 1.58
C CYS A 54 -10.88 3.98 1.53
N GLY A 55 -10.50 3.50 2.71
CA GLY A 55 -9.45 2.52 2.95
C GLY A 55 -9.54 2.00 4.38
N VAL A 56 -8.39 1.80 5.01
CA VAL A 56 -8.29 1.31 6.40
C VAL A 56 -7.57 2.33 7.31
N SER A 57 -7.66 2.11 8.62
CA SER A 57 -7.18 3.01 9.68
C SER A 57 -5.80 3.63 9.43
N PHE A 58 -4.76 2.81 9.23
CA PHE A 58 -3.40 3.32 9.05
C PHE A 58 -3.22 4.18 7.79
N MET A 59 -4.06 4.00 6.76
CA MET A 59 -4.00 4.80 5.54
C MET A 59 -4.53 6.21 5.81
N ALA A 60 -5.64 6.30 6.55
CA ALA A 60 -6.17 7.58 7.02
C ALA A 60 -5.20 8.27 8.01
N GLU A 61 -4.53 7.52 8.88
CA GLU A 61 -3.46 8.07 9.73
C GLU A 61 -2.31 8.63 8.88
N THR A 62 -1.89 7.92 7.82
CA THR A 62 -0.84 8.39 6.91
C THR A 62 -1.25 9.68 6.18
N ALA A 63 -2.52 9.80 5.76
CA ALA A 63 -3.04 11.05 5.23
C ALA A 63 -3.03 12.18 6.27
N SER A 64 -3.37 11.88 7.53
CA SER A 64 -3.32 12.82 8.65
C SER A 64 -1.88 13.26 8.96
N ILE A 65 -0.91 12.34 8.84
CA ILE A 65 0.52 12.63 9.00
C ILE A 65 1.01 13.59 7.92
N LEU A 66 0.65 13.37 6.65
CA LEU A 66 1.09 14.19 5.53
C LEU A 66 0.30 15.50 5.38
N SER A 67 -0.91 15.55 5.93
CA SER A 67 -1.81 16.72 5.86
C SER A 67 -2.34 17.12 7.24
N PRO A 68 -1.46 17.49 8.20
CA PRO A 68 -1.87 17.72 9.58
C PRO A 68 -2.86 18.90 9.75
N HIS A 69 -2.98 19.77 8.74
CA HIS A 69 -3.90 20.91 8.75
C HIS A 69 -5.27 20.61 8.10
N LYS A 70 -5.42 19.49 7.39
CA LYS A 70 -6.68 19.07 6.77
C LYS A 70 -7.48 18.18 7.73
N THR A 71 -8.80 18.15 7.58
CA THR A 71 -9.64 17.15 8.27
C THR A 71 -9.59 15.85 7.47
N VAL A 72 -9.17 14.76 8.09
CA VAL A 72 -9.16 13.43 7.45
C VAL A 72 -10.28 12.60 8.04
N LEU A 73 -11.15 12.05 7.20
CA LEU A 73 -12.29 11.24 7.58
C LEU A 73 -12.10 9.81 7.08
N LEU A 74 -12.30 8.83 7.96
CA LEU A 74 -12.45 7.42 7.63
C LEU A 74 -13.92 7.03 7.82
N PRO A 75 -14.66 6.71 6.74
CA PRO A 75 -16.11 6.45 6.83
C PRO A 75 -16.50 5.33 7.81
N ARG A 76 -15.60 4.35 8.00
CA ARG A 76 -15.77 3.23 8.93
C ARG A 76 -14.56 3.11 9.84
N LYS A 77 -14.71 3.57 11.09
CA LYS A 77 -13.63 3.54 12.10
C LYS A 77 -13.13 2.12 12.42
N ASP A 78 -13.98 1.12 12.22
CA ASP A 78 -13.66 -0.29 12.40
C ASP A 78 -13.08 -0.95 11.14
N ALA A 79 -12.79 -0.21 10.06
CA ALA A 79 -12.01 -0.69 8.93
C ALA A 79 -10.51 -0.68 9.31
N GLY A 80 -10.04 -1.80 9.85
CA GLY A 80 -8.68 -1.98 10.35
C GLY A 80 -7.78 -2.74 9.37
N CYS A 81 -6.61 -3.14 9.85
CA CYS A 81 -5.72 -4.04 9.12
C CYS A 81 -5.04 -4.97 10.13
N PRO A 82 -5.43 -6.26 10.21
CA PRO A 82 -4.91 -7.18 11.20
C PRO A 82 -3.37 -7.18 11.25
N MET A 83 -2.71 -7.18 10.08
CA MET A 83 -1.25 -7.11 9.98
C MET A 83 -0.65 -5.84 10.60
N ALA A 84 -1.28 -4.69 10.44
CA ALA A 84 -0.80 -3.43 11.01
C ALA A 84 -0.93 -3.43 12.54
N ASP A 85 -1.91 -4.17 13.05
CA ASP A 85 -2.17 -4.34 14.48
C ASP A 85 -1.30 -5.44 15.12
N MET A 86 -0.55 -6.24 14.32
CA MET A 86 0.38 -7.26 14.82
C MET A 86 1.66 -6.67 15.43
N VAL A 87 1.87 -5.36 15.33
CA VAL A 87 3.02 -4.66 15.95
C VAL A 87 2.55 -3.39 16.64
N THR A 88 2.91 -3.24 17.91
CA THR A 88 2.76 -1.97 18.63
C THR A 88 4.10 -1.26 18.81
N SER A 89 4.06 0.04 19.10
CA SER A 89 5.28 0.82 19.31
C SER A 89 6.03 0.39 20.57
N GLU A 90 5.30 -0.10 21.56
CA GLU A 90 5.76 -0.60 22.84
C GLU A 90 6.50 -1.93 22.67
N GLU A 91 5.88 -2.88 21.97
CA GLU A 91 6.49 -4.19 21.68
C GLU A 91 7.73 -4.03 20.78
N LEU A 92 7.67 -3.14 19.79
CA LEU A 92 8.82 -2.86 18.94
C LEU A 92 9.98 -2.24 19.75
N LYS A 93 9.72 -1.28 20.64
CA LYS A 93 10.75 -0.73 21.54
C LYS A 93 11.36 -1.81 22.44
N ALA A 94 10.53 -2.67 23.02
CA ALA A 94 10.99 -3.77 23.87
C ALA A 94 11.90 -4.71 23.07
N LYS A 95 11.50 -5.06 21.85
CA LYS A 95 12.29 -5.93 20.97
C LYS A 95 13.63 -5.31 20.56
N LEU A 96 13.63 -4.02 20.23
CA LEU A 96 14.85 -3.30 19.85
C LEU A 96 15.83 -3.15 21.02
N ALA A 97 15.36 -3.14 22.26
CA ALA A 97 16.22 -3.11 23.44
C ALA A 97 17.03 -4.41 23.65
N GLU A 98 16.57 -5.52 23.08
CA GLU A 98 17.27 -6.82 23.11
C GLU A 98 18.30 -6.98 21.99
N LEU A 99 18.30 -6.07 21.01
CA LEU A 99 19.10 -6.16 19.80
C LEU A 99 20.17 -5.05 19.76
N PRO A 100 21.26 -5.24 18.99
CA PRO A 100 22.20 -4.16 18.71
C PRO A 100 21.47 -2.95 18.07
N PRO A 101 21.92 -1.71 18.32
CA PRO A 101 21.35 -0.54 17.65
C PRO A 101 21.37 -0.70 16.13
N MET A 102 20.20 -0.64 15.49
CA MET A 102 20.04 -0.84 14.05
C MET A 102 18.91 0.04 13.48
N PRO A 103 18.93 0.34 12.18
CA PRO A 103 17.81 1.00 11.52
C PRO A 103 16.53 0.16 11.57
N VAL A 104 15.40 0.85 11.66
CA VAL A 104 14.06 0.25 11.59
C VAL A 104 13.39 0.71 10.29
N VAL A 105 13.15 -0.25 9.40
CA VAL A 105 12.40 -0.07 8.15
C VAL A 105 10.97 -0.53 8.37
N THR A 106 10.03 0.40 8.30
CA THR A 106 8.62 0.11 8.62
C THR A 106 7.75 0.18 7.39
N TYR A 107 7.09 -0.92 7.05
CA TYR A 107 6.07 -0.90 6.00
C TYR A 107 4.94 0.07 6.37
N VAL A 108 4.44 0.83 5.41
CA VAL A 108 3.34 1.80 5.64
C VAL A 108 2.08 1.16 6.23
N ASN A 109 1.91 -0.16 6.11
CA ASN A 109 0.85 -0.93 6.77
C ASN A 109 1.18 -1.15 8.26
N SER A 110 1.18 -0.07 9.02
CA SER A 110 1.53 0.00 10.45
C SER A 110 0.87 1.24 11.07
N SER A 111 0.74 1.30 12.39
CA SER A 111 0.20 2.51 13.03
C SER A 111 1.14 3.72 12.93
N ALA A 112 0.59 4.92 13.13
CA ALA A 112 1.38 6.14 13.25
C ALA A 112 2.43 6.09 14.38
N SER A 113 2.13 5.41 15.50
CA SER A 113 3.04 5.27 16.64
C SER A 113 4.24 4.38 16.32
N VAL A 114 4.06 3.33 15.51
CA VAL A 114 5.18 2.50 15.02
C VAL A 114 6.05 3.31 14.05
N LYS A 115 5.43 4.06 13.12
CA LYS A 115 6.16 4.97 12.22
C LYS A 115 6.98 6.01 12.98
N ALA A 116 6.48 6.52 14.11
CA ALA A 116 7.16 7.52 14.93
C ALA A 116 8.50 7.07 15.50
N ILE A 117 8.71 5.77 15.69
CA ILE A 117 9.99 5.23 16.19
C ILE A 117 10.84 4.59 15.08
N SER A 118 10.42 4.75 13.83
CA SER A 118 11.07 4.13 12.68
C SER A 118 12.17 5.02 12.10
N THR A 119 13.17 4.39 11.49
CA THR A 119 14.22 5.14 10.76
C THR A 119 13.69 5.64 9.42
N ILE A 120 12.99 4.79 8.68
CA ILE A 120 12.42 5.10 7.36
C ILE A 120 11.21 4.19 7.12
N CYS A 121 10.21 4.69 6.39
CA CYS A 121 9.11 3.84 5.92
C CYS A 121 9.42 3.17 4.59
N CYS A 122 8.67 2.13 4.22
CA CYS A 122 8.68 1.57 2.88
C CYS A 122 7.26 1.23 2.41
N THR A 123 7.12 0.90 1.14
CA THR A 123 5.94 0.30 0.51
C THR A 123 6.35 -0.99 -0.20
N SER A 124 5.39 -1.84 -0.58
CA SER A 124 5.69 -3.00 -1.43
C SER A 124 6.34 -2.63 -2.78
N ALA A 125 6.16 -1.39 -3.25
CA ALA A 125 6.74 -0.91 -4.50
C ALA A 125 8.22 -0.49 -4.41
N ASN A 126 8.71 -0.15 -3.22
CA ASN A 126 10.06 0.41 -3.05
C ASN A 126 10.87 -0.24 -1.92
N VAL A 127 10.39 -1.34 -1.32
CA VAL A 127 11.04 -1.97 -0.17
C VAL A 127 12.49 -2.36 -0.44
N VAL A 128 12.77 -2.97 -1.59
CA VAL A 128 14.13 -3.38 -1.98
C VAL A 128 15.05 -2.17 -2.08
N THR A 129 14.56 -1.10 -2.70
CA THR A 129 15.27 0.17 -2.84
C THR A 129 15.55 0.82 -1.48
N VAL A 130 14.56 0.86 -0.59
CA VAL A 130 14.70 1.43 0.76
C VAL A 130 15.71 0.64 1.59
N VAL A 131 15.64 -0.69 1.56
CA VAL A 131 16.57 -1.56 2.27
C VAL A 131 18.00 -1.34 1.75
N ASN A 132 18.20 -1.33 0.43
CA ASN A 132 19.52 -1.19 -0.16
C ASN A 132 20.10 0.23 -0.09
N SER A 133 19.29 1.25 0.21
CA SER A 133 19.79 2.63 0.35
C SER A 133 20.34 2.97 1.73
N LEU A 134 20.15 2.10 2.72
CA LEU A 134 20.67 2.32 4.08
C LEU A 134 22.14 1.89 4.16
N ASP A 135 22.97 2.68 4.83
CA ASP A 135 24.40 2.38 5.00
C ASP A 135 24.67 1.23 6.00
N ALA A 136 23.65 0.75 6.73
CA ALA A 136 23.80 -0.31 7.72
C ALA A 136 23.73 -1.72 7.11
N ASP A 137 24.57 -2.64 7.57
CA ASP A 137 24.58 -4.04 7.13
C ASP A 137 23.45 -4.88 7.75
N GLU A 138 22.90 -4.43 8.87
CA GLU A 138 21.85 -5.12 9.63
C GLU A 138 20.72 -4.14 9.98
N LEU A 139 19.47 -4.57 9.83
CA LEU A 139 18.28 -3.75 10.09
C LEU A 139 17.09 -4.58 10.57
N MET A 140 16.09 -3.92 11.18
CA MET A 140 14.80 -4.49 11.56
C MET A 140 13.70 -4.07 10.57
N MET A 141 12.87 -5.01 10.15
CA MET A 141 11.68 -4.79 9.31
C MET A 141 10.39 -5.20 10.01
N VAL A 142 9.39 -4.33 9.92
CA VAL A 142 8.07 -4.54 10.54
C VAL A 142 6.91 -4.06 9.62
N PRO A 143 5.68 -4.58 9.77
CA PRO A 143 5.33 -5.80 10.51
C PRO A 143 5.45 -7.08 9.67
N ASP A 144 5.49 -6.98 8.33
CA ASP A 144 5.31 -8.14 7.46
C ASP A 144 6.60 -8.93 7.23
N ARG A 145 6.63 -10.17 7.71
CA ARG A 145 7.74 -11.11 7.46
C ARG A 145 7.89 -11.46 5.98
N ASN A 146 6.80 -11.55 5.23
CA ASN A 146 6.87 -11.99 3.83
C ASN A 146 7.53 -10.90 2.97
N LEU A 147 7.10 -9.65 3.14
CA LEU A 147 7.76 -8.51 2.51
C LEU A 147 9.22 -8.35 2.95
N ALA A 148 9.54 -8.64 4.21
CA ALA A 148 10.92 -8.61 4.70
C ALA A 148 11.79 -9.72 4.08
N MET A 149 11.27 -10.95 3.96
CA MET A 149 11.94 -12.04 3.26
C MET A 149 12.12 -11.73 1.77
N TYR A 150 11.12 -11.12 1.14
CA TYR A 150 11.24 -10.64 -0.24
C TYR A 150 12.37 -9.62 -0.36
N ALA A 151 12.45 -8.63 0.53
CA ALA A 151 13.54 -7.66 0.54
C ALA A 151 14.92 -8.32 0.79
N ALA A 152 14.98 -9.29 1.70
CA ALA A 152 16.20 -10.04 2.02
C ALA A 152 16.71 -10.84 0.81
N SER A 153 15.82 -11.44 0.02
CA SER A 153 16.21 -12.16 -1.21
C SER A 153 16.78 -11.25 -2.32
N HIS A 154 16.64 -9.92 -2.17
CA HIS A 154 17.14 -8.90 -3.11
C HIS A 154 18.18 -7.98 -2.48
N SER A 155 18.80 -8.40 -1.37
CA SER A 155 19.78 -7.62 -0.63
C SER A 155 20.86 -8.52 -0.04
N GLU A 156 22.06 -8.00 0.13
CA GLU A 156 23.15 -8.66 0.88
C GLU A 156 23.05 -8.37 2.39
N LYS A 157 22.12 -7.51 2.81
CA LYS A 157 21.95 -7.07 4.20
C LYS A 157 21.27 -8.14 5.05
N LYS A 158 21.63 -8.18 6.33
CA LYS A 158 20.95 -9.02 7.32
C LYS A 158 19.67 -8.33 7.80
N ILE A 159 18.52 -8.89 7.46
CA ILE A 159 17.21 -8.36 7.82
C ILE A 159 16.61 -9.19 8.97
N HIS A 160 16.44 -8.57 10.13
CA HIS A 160 15.54 -9.08 11.18
C HIS A 160 14.12 -8.71 10.81
N PHE A 161 13.18 -9.62 10.97
CA PHE A 161 11.78 -9.36 10.65
C PHE A 161 10.86 -9.68 11.81
N TRP A 162 9.84 -8.84 11.96
CA TRP A 162 8.71 -9.10 12.82
C TRP A 162 7.88 -10.26 12.26
N ASP A 163 7.35 -11.12 13.13
CA ASP A 163 6.52 -12.26 12.71
C ASP A 163 5.05 -11.87 12.45
N GLY A 164 4.85 -10.72 11.80
CA GLY A 164 3.55 -10.30 11.30
C GLY A 164 3.38 -10.68 9.84
N TYR A 165 2.13 -10.69 9.36
CA TYR A 165 1.79 -11.06 7.99
C TYR A 165 0.38 -10.59 7.63
N CYS A 166 0.13 -10.42 6.33
CA CYS A 166 -1.21 -10.17 5.82
C CYS A 166 -1.95 -11.51 5.63
N PRO A 167 -3.06 -11.80 6.34
CA PRO A 167 -3.75 -13.08 6.20
C PRO A 167 -4.24 -13.32 4.76
N ILE A 168 -4.68 -12.25 4.07
CA ILE A 168 -5.21 -12.34 2.69
C ILE A 168 -4.16 -12.86 1.70
N HIS A 169 -2.90 -12.43 1.86
CA HIS A 169 -1.80 -12.86 0.99
C HIS A 169 -1.11 -14.12 1.50
N ASN A 170 -1.01 -14.28 2.82
CA ASN A 170 -0.34 -15.41 3.46
C ASN A 170 -1.12 -16.72 3.34
N ASP A 171 -2.45 -16.66 3.22
CA ASP A 171 -3.32 -17.84 3.12
C ASP A 171 -3.44 -18.36 1.67
N LEU A 172 -2.85 -17.67 0.69
CA LEU A 172 -2.79 -18.17 -0.70
C LEU A 172 -1.90 -19.42 -0.77
N THR A 173 -2.45 -20.53 -1.23
CA THR A 173 -1.76 -21.82 -1.26
C THR A 173 -1.15 -22.14 -2.63
N PRO A 174 -0.10 -23.00 -2.71
CA PRO A 174 0.39 -23.50 -3.99
C PRO A 174 -0.71 -24.20 -4.80
N GLU A 175 -1.63 -24.90 -4.14
CA GLU A 175 -2.76 -25.57 -4.76
C GLU A 175 -3.68 -24.59 -5.50
N ASP A 176 -4.02 -23.44 -4.88
CA ASP A 176 -4.79 -22.36 -5.52
C ASP A 176 -4.10 -21.91 -6.82
N VAL A 177 -2.79 -21.64 -6.74
CA VAL A 177 -2.00 -21.17 -7.89
C VAL A 177 -1.91 -22.24 -8.99
N ILE A 178 -1.74 -23.51 -8.62
CA ILE A 178 -1.69 -24.64 -9.57
C ILE A 178 -3.02 -24.78 -10.30
N ILE A 179 -4.15 -24.66 -9.58
CA ILE A 179 -5.48 -24.71 -10.18
C ILE A 179 -5.64 -23.54 -11.16
N ALA A 180 -5.36 -22.31 -10.73
CA ALA A 180 -5.46 -21.12 -11.58
C ALA A 180 -4.59 -21.24 -12.85
N LYS A 181 -3.34 -21.71 -12.73
CA LYS A 181 -2.45 -21.94 -13.88
C LYS A 181 -2.94 -23.06 -14.81
N ARG A 182 -3.61 -24.10 -14.29
CA ARG A 182 -4.22 -25.14 -15.13
C ARG A 182 -5.43 -24.63 -15.90
N GLU A 183 -6.24 -23.78 -15.28
CA GLU A 183 -7.41 -23.16 -15.93
C GLU A 183 -6.99 -22.08 -16.95
N HIS A 184 -5.86 -21.43 -16.71
CA HIS A 184 -5.35 -20.33 -17.54
C HIS A 184 -3.86 -20.51 -17.89
N PRO A 185 -3.51 -21.52 -18.72
CA PRO A 185 -2.10 -21.91 -18.95
C PRO A 185 -1.24 -20.84 -19.65
N ASP A 186 -1.86 -19.93 -20.40
CA ASP A 186 -1.17 -18.83 -21.09
C ASP A 186 -1.12 -17.54 -20.26
N ALA A 187 -1.67 -17.55 -19.04
CA ALA A 187 -1.74 -16.36 -18.22
C ALA A 187 -0.45 -16.13 -17.42
N VAL A 188 0.01 -14.88 -17.41
CA VAL A 188 1.15 -14.46 -16.58
C VAL A 188 0.70 -14.34 -15.13
N PHE A 189 1.34 -15.07 -14.22
CA PHE A 189 1.05 -15.00 -12.79
C PHE A 189 1.82 -13.86 -12.13
N MET A 190 1.08 -12.85 -11.67
CA MET A 190 1.60 -11.72 -10.88
C MET A 190 1.27 -11.94 -9.41
N ALA A 191 2.26 -11.98 -8.53
CA ALA A 191 2.06 -12.11 -7.08
C ALA A 191 2.43 -10.82 -6.34
N HIS A 192 1.74 -10.54 -5.23
CA HIS A 192 2.13 -9.44 -4.34
C HIS A 192 3.25 -9.92 -3.41
N PRO A 193 4.27 -9.09 -3.08
CA PRO A 193 5.38 -9.49 -2.21
C PRO A 193 5.00 -9.73 -0.73
N GLU A 194 3.73 -9.52 -0.35
CA GLU A 194 3.18 -9.98 0.94
C GLU A 194 2.83 -11.49 0.91
N CYS A 195 2.83 -12.13 -0.26
CA CYS A 195 2.65 -13.57 -0.38
C CYS A 195 3.87 -14.34 0.18
N PRO A 196 3.68 -15.57 0.68
CA PRO A 196 4.79 -16.38 1.18
C PRO A 196 5.84 -16.65 0.09
N PRO A 197 7.12 -16.86 0.46
CA PRO A 197 8.21 -17.09 -0.50
C PRO A 197 7.91 -18.20 -1.52
N TYR A 198 7.27 -19.29 -1.09
CA TYR A 198 6.92 -20.40 -1.98
C TYR A 198 5.86 -20.03 -3.04
N ILE A 199 5.05 -19.00 -2.81
CA ILE A 199 4.15 -18.44 -3.83
C ILE A 199 4.91 -17.50 -4.76
N ILE A 200 5.82 -16.69 -4.21
CA ILE A 200 6.69 -15.81 -5.00
C ILE A 200 7.54 -16.61 -5.97
N ASP A 201 8.08 -17.76 -5.56
CA ASP A 201 8.87 -18.67 -6.40
C ASP A 201 8.05 -19.25 -7.58
N MET A 202 6.72 -19.31 -7.44
CA MET A 202 5.81 -19.73 -8.51
C MET A 202 5.41 -18.57 -9.43
N ALA A 203 5.63 -17.32 -9.05
CA ALA A 203 5.21 -16.12 -9.78
C ALA A 203 6.13 -15.84 -10.97
N ASP A 204 5.54 -15.37 -12.07
CA ASP A 204 6.31 -14.85 -13.19
C ASP A 204 6.88 -13.47 -12.87
N VAL A 205 6.13 -12.67 -12.08
CA VAL A 205 6.57 -11.38 -11.54
C VAL A 205 6.00 -11.14 -10.14
N ALA A 206 6.79 -10.51 -9.27
CA ALA A 206 6.36 -10.05 -7.94
C ALA A 206 6.31 -8.52 -7.90
N LEU A 207 5.13 -7.94 -7.67
CA LEU A 207 4.89 -6.50 -7.84
C LEU A 207 3.90 -5.95 -6.80
N SER A 208 3.99 -4.67 -6.47
CA SER A 208 2.91 -3.96 -5.77
C SER A 208 1.66 -3.88 -6.64
N THR A 209 0.52 -3.52 -6.07
CA THR A 209 -0.76 -3.29 -6.78
C THR A 209 -0.63 -2.32 -7.95
N SER A 210 -0.06 -1.12 -7.76
CA SER A 210 0.21 -0.21 -8.89
C SER A 210 1.25 -0.77 -9.86
N GLY A 211 2.22 -1.54 -9.35
CA GLY A 211 3.19 -2.25 -10.17
C GLY A 211 2.53 -3.25 -11.12
N MET A 212 1.56 -4.04 -10.63
CA MET A 212 0.77 -4.98 -11.43
C MET A 212 -0.05 -4.26 -12.50
N ILE A 213 -0.70 -3.14 -12.16
CA ILE A 213 -1.45 -2.35 -13.13
C ILE A 213 -0.54 -1.84 -14.26
N ARG A 214 0.60 -1.25 -13.90
CA ARG A 214 1.58 -0.77 -14.88
C ARG A 214 2.15 -1.90 -15.73
N TYR A 215 2.54 -3.01 -15.11
CA TYR A 215 3.06 -4.18 -15.81
C TYR A 215 2.03 -4.74 -16.80
N ALA A 216 0.76 -4.84 -16.40
CA ALA A 216 -0.31 -5.25 -17.28
C ALA A 216 -0.45 -4.29 -18.47
N MET A 217 -0.32 -2.97 -18.30
CA MET A 217 -0.38 -1.99 -19.39
C MET A 217 0.77 -2.15 -20.40
N GLU A 218 1.98 -2.38 -19.91
CA GLU A 218 3.21 -2.47 -20.72
C GLU A 218 3.41 -3.86 -21.35
N SER A 219 2.83 -4.90 -20.75
CA SER A 219 2.98 -6.29 -21.20
C SER A 219 2.24 -6.57 -22.52
N LYS A 220 2.85 -7.42 -23.35
CA LYS A 220 2.22 -7.96 -24.57
C LYS A 220 1.23 -9.11 -24.27
N SER A 221 1.29 -9.70 -23.09
CA SER A 221 0.37 -10.77 -22.67
C SER A 221 -1.05 -10.24 -22.56
N ARG A 222 -2.02 -11.10 -22.89
CA ARG A 222 -3.45 -10.78 -22.81
C ARG A 222 -4.13 -11.33 -21.57
N SER A 223 -3.53 -12.27 -20.87
CA SER A 223 -4.13 -12.98 -19.76
C SER A 223 -3.20 -12.95 -18.56
N PHE A 224 -3.74 -12.71 -17.38
CA PHE A 224 -2.98 -12.60 -16.14
C PHE A 224 -3.71 -13.29 -14.99
N ILE A 225 -2.98 -14.05 -14.18
CA ILE A 225 -3.44 -14.52 -12.87
C ILE A 225 -2.93 -13.52 -11.84
N VAL A 226 -3.79 -13.10 -10.93
CA VAL A 226 -3.55 -12.01 -9.98
C VAL A 226 -3.56 -12.58 -8.56
N GLY A 227 -2.37 -12.75 -7.98
CA GLY A 227 -2.11 -13.18 -6.60
C GLY A 227 -2.08 -11.99 -5.64
N THR A 228 -3.22 -11.32 -5.50
CA THR A 228 -3.44 -10.26 -4.52
C THR A 228 -4.94 -10.16 -4.20
N GLU A 229 -5.35 -9.15 -3.43
CA GLU A 229 -6.76 -8.93 -3.12
C GLU A 229 -7.61 -8.74 -4.39
N ILE A 230 -8.77 -9.41 -4.46
CA ILE A 230 -9.61 -9.50 -5.66
C ILE A 230 -10.17 -8.16 -6.15
N GLY A 231 -10.24 -7.15 -5.30
CA GLY A 231 -10.63 -5.80 -5.66
C GLY A 231 -9.70 -5.16 -6.69
N LEU A 232 -8.44 -5.61 -6.80
CA LEU A 232 -7.51 -5.14 -7.84
C LEU A 232 -7.93 -5.55 -9.27
N LEU A 233 -8.75 -6.59 -9.42
CA LEU A 233 -9.23 -7.03 -10.74
C LEU A 233 -10.00 -5.90 -11.44
N TYR A 234 -10.75 -5.09 -10.69
CA TYR A 234 -11.52 -3.98 -11.23
C TYR A 234 -10.65 -2.88 -11.87
N PRO A 235 -9.68 -2.25 -11.15
CA PRO A 235 -8.79 -1.26 -11.75
C PRO A 235 -7.89 -1.86 -12.84
N LEU A 236 -7.48 -3.13 -12.74
CA LEU A 236 -6.75 -3.82 -13.82
C LEU A 236 -7.58 -3.86 -15.11
N GLN A 237 -8.83 -4.32 -15.02
CA GLN A 237 -9.75 -4.39 -16.15
C GLN A 237 -10.07 -3.01 -16.72
N LYS A 238 -10.25 -2.01 -15.86
CA LYS A 238 -10.54 -0.63 -16.26
C LYS A 238 -9.36 0.00 -17.00
N ALA A 239 -8.12 -0.27 -16.58
CA ALA A 239 -6.91 0.20 -17.25
C ALA A 239 -6.58 -0.58 -18.53
N ASN A 240 -7.05 -1.83 -18.66
CA ASN A 240 -6.71 -2.74 -19.74
C ASN A 240 -7.97 -3.49 -20.25
N PRO A 241 -8.89 -2.83 -20.97
CA PRO A 241 -10.19 -3.42 -21.33
C PRO A 241 -10.10 -4.65 -22.23
N ASP A 242 -9.04 -4.79 -23.03
CA ASP A 242 -8.85 -5.90 -23.98
C ASP A 242 -8.09 -7.11 -23.40
N LYS A 243 -7.73 -7.05 -22.10
CA LYS A 243 -6.98 -8.08 -21.37
C LYS A 243 -7.88 -8.76 -20.34
N PHE A 244 -7.49 -9.98 -19.97
CA PHE A 244 -8.19 -10.85 -19.05
C PHE A 244 -7.42 -10.97 -17.73
N PHE A 245 -8.14 -10.83 -16.62
CA PHE A 245 -7.58 -10.89 -15.28
C PHE A 245 -8.35 -11.92 -14.46
N TYR A 246 -7.62 -12.91 -13.94
CA TYR A 246 -8.17 -14.01 -13.16
C TYR A 246 -7.59 -13.95 -11.74
N PRO A 247 -8.40 -14.10 -10.69
CA PRO A 247 -7.86 -14.19 -9.33
C PRO A 247 -7.06 -15.49 -9.18
N ALA A 248 -5.96 -15.45 -8.42
CA ALA A 248 -5.28 -16.68 -8.02
C ALA A 248 -6.15 -17.54 -7.09
N SER A 249 -6.96 -16.90 -6.25
CA SER A 249 -8.01 -17.53 -5.45
C SER A 249 -9.12 -16.52 -5.16
N LEU A 250 -10.38 -16.97 -5.15
CA LEU A 250 -11.53 -16.13 -4.76
C LEU A 250 -11.53 -15.79 -3.27
N ASN A 251 -10.75 -16.52 -2.46
CA ASN A 251 -10.61 -16.28 -1.03
C ASN A 251 -9.73 -15.07 -0.69
N MET A 252 -9.06 -14.47 -1.68
CA MET A 252 -8.23 -13.27 -1.49
C MET A 252 -9.10 -12.01 -1.38
N GLU A 253 -10.09 -11.98 -0.47
CA GLU A 253 -10.94 -10.81 -0.22
C GLU A 253 -10.64 -10.22 1.17
N CYS A 254 -10.27 -8.95 1.21
CA CYS A 254 -10.04 -8.26 2.48
C CYS A 254 -11.36 -7.72 3.04
N SER A 255 -11.96 -8.41 4.01
CA SER A 255 -13.23 -7.98 4.64
C SER A 255 -13.19 -6.55 5.18
N ASP A 256 -12.06 -6.12 5.75
CA ASP A 256 -11.89 -4.74 6.24
C ASP A 256 -11.99 -3.69 5.13
N MET A 257 -11.44 -3.97 3.94
CA MET A 257 -11.56 -3.08 2.78
C MET A 257 -13.00 -3.00 2.27
N LYS A 258 -13.80 -4.06 2.45
CA LYS A 258 -15.21 -4.11 2.00
C LYS A 258 -16.21 -3.52 3.01
N LYS A 259 -15.77 -3.08 4.19
CA LYS A 259 -16.66 -2.48 5.21
C LYS A 259 -17.30 -1.17 4.77
N ILE A 260 -16.64 -0.40 3.90
CA ILE A 260 -17.08 0.94 3.50
C ILE A 260 -18.17 0.86 2.44
N THR A 261 -19.33 1.45 2.74
CA THR A 261 -20.48 1.54 1.83
C THR A 261 -20.72 2.98 1.35
N LEU A 262 -21.61 3.17 0.36
CA LEU A 262 -22.00 4.50 -0.11
C LEU A 262 -22.77 5.28 0.98
N GLU A 263 -23.52 4.58 1.81
CA GLU A 263 -24.24 5.12 2.96
C GLU A 263 -23.26 5.66 4.01
N ASP A 264 -22.17 4.92 4.27
CA ASP A 264 -21.10 5.36 5.17
C ASP A 264 -20.42 6.63 4.65
N VAL A 265 -20.11 6.68 3.36
CA VAL A 265 -19.54 7.86 2.69
C VAL A 265 -20.47 9.07 2.86
N VAL A 266 -21.77 8.91 2.62
CA VAL A 266 -22.75 9.98 2.81
C VAL A 266 -22.80 10.44 4.27
N ARG A 267 -22.91 9.50 5.21
CA ARG A 267 -22.97 9.82 6.65
C ARG A 267 -21.72 10.58 7.10
N SER A 268 -20.54 10.09 6.74
CA SER A 268 -19.27 10.72 7.09
C SER A 268 -19.17 12.16 6.55
N LEU A 269 -19.55 12.42 5.30
CA LEU A 269 -19.53 13.78 4.73
C LEU A 269 -20.64 14.70 5.25
N GLU A 270 -21.82 14.14 5.55
CA GLU A 270 -22.97 14.90 6.04
C GLU A 270 -22.72 15.40 7.46
N PHE A 271 -22.23 14.52 8.33
CA PHE A 271 -22.02 14.80 9.75
C PHE A 271 -20.57 15.10 10.14
N MET A 272 -19.63 15.04 9.19
CA MET A 272 -18.19 15.17 9.45
C MET A 272 -17.67 14.13 10.46
N GLU A 273 -18.27 12.93 10.43
CA GLU A 273 -17.93 11.82 11.32
C GLU A 273 -16.79 10.98 10.76
N GLY A 274 -16.06 10.31 11.66
CA GLY A 274 -14.93 9.46 11.29
C GLY A 274 -13.59 10.19 11.27
N GLU A 275 -13.47 11.33 11.95
CA GLU A 275 -12.20 12.07 11.97
C GLU A 275 -11.04 11.23 12.51
N VAL A 276 -9.94 11.20 11.74
CA VAL A 276 -8.67 10.58 12.08
C VAL A 276 -7.63 11.67 12.24
N LYS A 277 -7.18 11.87 13.49
CA LYS A 277 -6.17 12.85 13.84
C LYS A 277 -5.02 12.19 14.56
N VAL A 278 -3.82 12.27 13.98
CA VAL A 278 -2.59 11.83 14.65
C VAL A 278 -2.09 12.97 15.56
N PRO A 279 -1.89 12.73 16.86
CA PRO A 279 -1.33 13.71 17.80
C PRO A 279 0.03 14.25 17.35
N GLU A 280 0.34 15.51 17.62
CA GLU A 280 1.54 16.19 17.08
C GLU A 280 2.86 15.52 17.51
N ASP A 281 2.92 15.00 18.75
CA ASP A 281 4.06 14.30 19.32
C ASP A 281 4.36 12.97 18.61
N ILE A 282 3.34 12.33 18.02
CA ILE A 282 3.48 11.14 17.17
C ILE A 282 3.66 11.54 15.71
N GLN A 283 2.91 12.55 15.25
CA GLN A 283 2.86 12.97 13.86
C GLN A 283 4.21 13.48 13.37
N ARG A 284 4.89 14.34 14.14
CA ARG A 284 6.18 14.93 13.75
C ARG A 284 7.25 13.87 13.48
N PRO A 285 7.53 12.91 14.39
CA PRO A 285 8.51 11.87 14.12
C PRO A 285 8.02 10.87 13.05
N ALA A 286 6.73 10.52 13.00
CA ALA A 286 6.21 9.65 11.93
C ALA A 286 6.37 10.29 10.54
N LEU A 287 6.14 11.60 10.43
CA LEU A 287 6.36 12.36 9.22
C LEU A 287 7.83 12.28 8.78
N LYS A 288 8.80 12.32 9.71
CA LYS A 288 10.23 12.17 9.34
C LYS A 288 10.50 10.82 8.67
N ALA A 289 9.96 9.73 9.22
CA ALA A 289 10.15 8.39 8.64
C ALA A 289 9.48 8.26 7.26
N VAL A 290 8.27 8.78 7.11
CA VAL A 290 7.53 8.80 5.83
C VAL A 290 8.22 9.71 4.81
N GLN A 291 8.67 10.90 5.21
CA GLN A 291 9.30 11.85 4.31
C GLN A 291 10.64 11.33 3.77
N ARG A 292 11.46 10.66 4.60
CA ARG A 292 12.70 10.00 4.16
C ARG A 292 12.46 9.01 3.01
N MET A 293 11.39 8.23 3.09
CA MET A 293 10.98 7.30 2.02
C MET A 293 10.56 8.04 0.74
N ILE A 294 9.81 9.13 0.88
CA ILE A 294 9.34 9.95 -0.25
C ILE A 294 10.53 10.60 -0.95
N ASP A 295 11.43 11.23 -0.19
CA ASP A 295 12.62 11.91 -0.70
C ASP A 295 13.52 10.94 -1.46
N LEU A 296 13.75 9.74 -0.91
CA LEU A 296 14.52 8.69 -1.58
C LEU A 296 13.89 8.31 -2.92
N SER A 297 12.57 8.10 -2.94
CA SER A 297 11.87 7.70 -4.17
C SER A 297 11.93 8.79 -5.26
N GLN A 298 11.90 10.07 -4.87
CA GLN A 298 12.03 11.20 -5.79
C GLN A 298 13.46 11.38 -6.32
N GLN A 299 14.47 11.19 -5.47
CA GLN A 299 15.89 11.25 -5.88
C GLN A 299 16.21 10.19 -6.94
N LEU A 300 15.67 8.98 -6.79
CA LEU A 300 15.89 7.90 -7.74
C LEU A 300 15.09 8.09 -9.04
N GLY A 301 13.86 8.61 -8.95
CA GLY A 301 13.06 8.96 -10.13
C GLY A 301 13.63 10.14 -10.94
N SER A 302 14.36 11.05 -10.29
CA SER A 302 15.07 12.15 -10.95
C SER A 302 16.46 11.75 -11.48
N GLY A 303 17.15 10.81 -10.84
CA GLY A 303 18.43 10.24 -11.30
C GLY A 303 18.33 9.50 -12.64
N LEU A 304 17.18 8.86 -12.93
CA LEU A 304 16.91 8.23 -14.23
C LEU A 304 16.83 9.24 -15.40
N LYS A 305 16.62 10.53 -15.15
CA LYS A 305 16.65 11.56 -16.21
C LYS A 305 18.05 12.09 -16.55
N VAL A 306 19.08 11.77 -15.75
CA VAL A 306 20.43 12.36 -15.90
C VAL A 306 21.41 11.40 -16.61
N GLN A 307 21.07 10.12 -16.83
CA GLN A 307 21.94 9.15 -17.51
C GLN A 307 21.53 8.85 -18.98
N GLY A 308 20.77 9.72 -19.63
CA GLY A 308 20.33 9.57 -21.02
C GLY A 308 20.75 10.72 -21.93
N SER A 309 22.05 11.06 -22.03
CA SER A 309 22.58 11.88 -23.15
C SER A 309 24.11 11.98 -23.15
N ARG A 310 24.81 10.89 -23.49
CA ARG A 310 26.13 10.96 -24.13
C ARG A 310 26.28 9.85 -25.17
N LEU A 311 25.53 9.99 -26.27
CA LEU A 311 26.05 9.52 -27.56
C LEU A 311 26.99 10.62 -28.05
N LYS A 312 28.29 10.44 -27.80
CA LYS A 312 29.31 11.15 -28.57
C LYS A 312 29.52 10.36 -29.86
N GLY A 313 29.32 11.03 -30.99
CA GLY A 313 29.97 10.63 -32.23
C GLY A 313 31.49 10.76 -32.09
N ASP A 314 32.20 9.80 -32.65
CA ASP A 314 32.95 9.95 -33.90
C ASP A 314 33.00 8.59 -34.60
#